data_AF-A0A535Y243-F1
#
_entry.id   AF-A0A535Y243-F1
#
_cell.length_a   1.000
_cell.length_b   1.000
_cell.length_c   1.000
_cell.angle_alpha   90.00
_cell.angle_beta   90.00
_cell.angle_gamma   90.00
#
_symmetry.space_group_name_H-M   'P 1'
#
loop_
_entity.id
_entity.type
_entity.pdbx_description
1 polymer ?
#
loop_
_entity_poly.entity_id
_entity_poly.type
_entity_poly.pdbx_seq_one_letter_code
_entity_poly.pdbx_strand_id
1 'polypeptide(L)'
;PFGIQNIGGWIYVTYAKQNAEKHDDVKGPGNGFVDIYTTSGALVRRFASGGSLNSPWGLAAAPATFGNFHNDILVGNFGDGRINAFTTDGTFRGQLKSETSAPIQNDGLWGLRFGNGGNGGDVNTLFFAAGINDESDGLFGKIQNVDS
;
A
#
# COMPACT_ATOMS: atom_id res chain seq x y z
N PRO A 1 12.04 3.05 -9.21
CA PRO A 1 10.68 3.22 -8.63
C PRO A 1 9.93 1.90 -8.78
N PHE A 2 9.02 1.57 -7.87
CA PHE A 2 8.31 0.29 -7.86
C PHE A 2 6.81 0.49 -8.08
N GLY A 3 6.16 1.32 -7.26
CA GLY A 3 4.76 1.75 -7.40
C GLY A 3 4.61 3.28 -7.39
N ILE A 4 3.46 3.76 -7.86
CA ILE A 4 3.13 5.19 -7.93
C ILE A 4 1.63 5.43 -7.76
N GLN A 5 1.25 6.47 -7.03
CA GLN A 5 -0.14 6.89 -6.89
C GLN A 5 -0.26 8.41 -6.69
N ASN A 6 -1.27 9.02 -7.30
CA ASN A 6 -1.68 10.38 -6.95
C ASN A 6 -2.66 10.34 -5.76
N ILE A 7 -2.28 10.97 -4.65
CA ILE A 7 -3.08 11.05 -3.44
C ILE A 7 -3.17 12.52 -3.03
N GLY A 8 -4.39 13.08 -3.06
CA GLY A 8 -4.63 14.47 -2.63
C GLY A 8 -3.86 15.52 -3.43
N GLY A 9 -3.50 15.24 -4.70
CA GLY A 9 -2.70 16.13 -5.54
C GLY A 9 -1.18 15.96 -5.40
N TRP A 10 -0.72 15.04 -4.56
CA TRP A 10 0.69 14.69 -4.40
C TRP A 10 0.99 13.33 -5.03
N ILE A 11 2.18 13.18 -5.60
CA ILE A 11 2.61 11.94 -6.23
C ILE A 11 3.44 11.13 -5.23
N TYR A 12 2.85 10.06 -4.70
CA TYR A 12 3.55 9.11 -3.85
C TYR A 12 4.23 8.08 -4.74
N VAL A 13 5.53 7.89 -4.57
CA VAL A 13 6.32 6.90 -5.30
C VAL A 13 6.97 5.98 -4.30
N THR A 14 6.78 4.68 -4.49
CA THR A 14 7.43 3.66 -3.67
C THR A 14 8.68 3.15 -4.36
N TYR A 15 9.63 2.67 -3.56
CA TYR A 15 10.89 2.12 -4.03
C TYR A 15 11.17 0.84 -3.26
N ALA A 16 11.51 -0.21 -3.99
CA ALA A 16 12.03 -1.44 -3.45
C ALA A 16 13.55 -1.49 -3.63
N LYS A 17 14.23 -2.15 -2.69
CA LYS A 17 15.66 -2.47 -2.86
C LYS A 17 15.81 -3.39 -4.06
N GLN A 18 16.73 -3.10 -4.98
CA GLN A 18 17.00 -3.98 -6.11
C GLN A 18 18.03 -5.06 -5.75
N ASN A 19 17.95 -6.20 -6.43
CA ASN A 19 18.98 -7.23 -6.39
C ASN A 19 20.29 -6.73 -7.05
N ALA A 20 21.35 -7.51 -6.95
CA ALA A 20 22.66 -7.13 -7.50
C ALA A 20 22.63 -6.90 -9.03
N GLU A 21 21.72 -7.61 -9.72
CA GLU A 21 21.54 -7.56 -11.17
C GLU A 21 20.63 -6.40 -11.63
N LYS A 22 19.99 -5.71 -10.68
CA LYS A 22 19.12 -4.54 -10.87
C LYS A 22 17.86 -4.77 -11.72
N HIS A 23 17.33 -6.00 -11.73
CA HIS A 23 16.09 -6.32 -12.44
C HIS A 23 14.93 -6.68 -11.49
N ASP A 24 15.21 -7.36 -10.38
CA ASP A 24 14.20 -7.72 -9.38
C ASP A 24 14.38 -6.97 -8.06
N ASP A 25 13.32 -6.96 -7.25
CA ASP A 25 13.37 -6.51 -5.88
C ASP A 25 14.01 -7.54 -4.94
N VAL A 26 14.54 -7.06 -3.82
CA VAL A 26 14.94 -7.89 -2.68
C VAL A 26 13.88 -7.73 -1.61
N LYS A 27 12.93 -8.67 -1.58
CA LYS A 27 11.92 -8.78 -0.52
C LYS A 27 12.59 -8.83 0.86
N GLY A 28 11.95 -8.23 1.85
CA GLY A 28 12.34 -8.23 3.25
C GLY A 28 11.96 -6.94 3.97
N PRO A 29 11.62 -6.99 5.28
CA PRO A 29 11.41 -5.78 6.08
C PRO A 29 12.63 -4.86 6.01
N GLY A 30 12.39 -3.56 5.83
CA GLY A 30 13.44 -2.57 5.71
C GLY A 30 13.89 -2.29 4.27
N ASN A 31 13.48 -3.11 3.31
CA ASN A 31 13.93 -3.01 1.92
C ASN A 31 13.03 -2.10 1.06
N GLY A 32 12.61 -0.96 1.61
CA GLY A 32 11.85 -0.01 0.84
C GLY A 32 11.75 1.38 1.46
N PHE A 33 11.27 2.32 0.66
CA PHE A 33 10.93 3.67 1.08
C PHE A 33 9.81 4.22 0.19
N VAL A 34 9.17 5.29 0.67
CA VAL A 34 8.15 6.03 -0.06
C VAL A 34 8.55 7.50 -0.06
N ASP A 35 8.57 8.12 -1.24
CA ASP A 35 8.81 9.54 -1.41
C ASP A 35 7.54 10.24 -1.93
N ILE A 36 7.42 11.53 -1.64
CA ILE A 36 6.35 12.38 -2.16
C ILE A 36 6.96 13.38 -3.12
N TYR A 37 6.33 13.52 -4.28
CA TYR A 37 6.67 14.47 -5.33
C TYR A 37 5.50 15.41 -5.63
N THR A 38 5.81 16.57 -6.20
CA THR A 38 4.82 17.40 -6.89
C THR A 38 4.34 16.68 -8.16
N THR A 39 3.23 17.14 -8.73
CA THR A 39 2.77 16.66 -10.05
C THR A 39 3.71 17.00 -11.21
N SER A 40 4.63 17.96 -11.01
CA SER A 40 5.72 18.27 -11.94
C SER A 40 6.98 17.40 -11.74
N GLY A 41 6.97 16.48 -10.78
CA GLY A 41 8.07 15.56 -10.50
C GLY A 41 9.17 16.11 -9.58
N ALA A 42 8.97 17.25 -8.92
CA ALA A 42 9.91 17.75 -7.92
C ALA A 42 9.74 17.00 -6.60
N LEU A 43 10.83 16.50 -6.02
CA LEU A 43 10.80 15.83 -4.73
C LEU A 43 10.36 16.82 -3.65
N VAL A 44 9.31 16.46 -2.90
CA VAL A 44 8.83 17.23 -1.74
C VAL A 44 9.54 16.74 -0.49
N ARG A 45 9.45 15.43 -0.20
CA ARG A 45 10.10 14.80 0.97
C ARG A 45 10.10 13.28 0.90
N ARG A 46 10.91 12.67 1.77
CA ARG A 46 10.75 11.27 2.20
C ARG A 46 9.50 11.13 3.07
N PHE A 47 8.59 10.23 2.68
CA PHE A 47 7.40 9.89 3.48
C PHE A 47 7.74 8.88 4.57
N ALA A 48 8.28 7.73 4.19
CA ALA A 48 8.62 6.64 5.10
C ALA A 48 9.85 5.87 4.59
N SER A 49 10.67 5.33 5.49
CA SER A 49 11.88 4.57 5.16
C SER A 49 11.99 3.30 5.99
N GLY A 50 12.30 2.18 5.34
CA GLY A 50 12.61 0.91 5.99
C GLY A 50 11.50 0.41 6.92
N GLY A 51 11.90 -0.19 8.05
CA GLY A 51 10.97 -0.71 9.04
C GLY A 51 10.02 -1.76 8.48
N SER A 52 8.72 -1.47 8.49
CA SER A 52 7.66 -2.34 7.98
C SER A 52 7.55 -2.38 6.45
N LEU A 53 8.27 -1.50 5.73
CA LEU A 53 8.26 -1.49 4.27
C LEU A 53 9.06 -2.66 3.71
N ASN A 54 8.39 -3.49 2.91
CA ASN A 54 8.90 -4.72 2.32
C ASN A 54 8.48 -4.77 0.84
N SER A 55 9.35 -4.25 -0.03
CA SER A 55 9.06 -4.01 -1.44
C SER A 55 7.69 -3.32 -1.63
N PRO A 56 7.50 -2.11 -1.10
CA PRO A 56 6.19 -1.45 -1.10
C PRO A 56 5.75 -1.11 -2.53
N TRP A 57 4.49 -1.41 -2.88
CA TRP A 57 3.92 -1.14 -4.21
C TRP A 57 2.60 -0.38 -4.12
N GLY A 58 1.58 -1.02 -3.54
CA GLY A 58 0.23 -0.49 -3.49
C GLY A 58 0.12 0.73 -2.58
N LEU A 59 -0.62 1.75 -3.01
CA LEU A 59 -0.81 3.01 -2.29
C LEU A 59 -2.28 3.46 -2.35
N ALA A 60 -2.88 3.76 -1.20
CA ALA A 60 -4.22 4.32 -1.12
C ALA A 60 -4.36 5.25 0.10
N ALA A 61 -5.12 6.34 -0.04
CA ALA A 61 -5.59 7.08 1.13
C ALA A 61 -6.86 6.42 1.66
N ALA A 62 -6.87 6.10 2.95
CA ALA A 62 -8.04 5.59 3.64
C ALA A 62 -9.07 6.73 3.86
N PRO A 63 -10.36 6.47 3.61
CA PRO A 63 -11.40 7.45 3.90
C PRO A 63 -11.52 7.67 5.43
N ALA A 64 -12.15 8.78 5.82
CA ALA A 64 -12.38 9.15 7.23
C ALA A 64 -13.19 8.11 8.02
N THR A 65 -13.86 7.22 7.32
CA THR A 65 -14.75 6.17 7.81
C THR A 65 -14.08 4.79 7.88
N PHE A 66 -12.81 4.66 7.53
CA PHE A 66 -12.09 3.38 7.52
C PHE A 66 -11.54 2.95 8.91
N GLY A 67 -12.41 3.01 9.92
CA GLY A 67 -12.13 2.51 11.26
C GLY A 67 -10.87 3.08 11.90
N ASN A 68 -10.05 2.21 12.51
CA ASN A 68 -8.85 2.60 13.24
C ASN A 68 -7.79 3.31 12.39
N PHE A 69 -7.79 3.09 11.08
CA PHE A 69 -6.85 3.67 10.13
C PHE A 69 -7.49 4.74 9.25
N HIS A 70 -8.53 5.41 9.75
CA HIS A 70 -9.15 6.55 9.07
C HIS A 70 -8.11 7.63 8.72
N ASN A 71 -8.22 8.18 7.52
CA ASN A 71 -7.33 9.22 6.97
C ASN A 71 -5.84 8.83 6.83
N ASP A 72 -5.48 7.58 7.09
CA ASP A 72 -4.12 7.11 6.90
C ASP A 72 -3.77 6.87 5.42
N ILE A 73 -2.49 6.86 5.12
CA ILE A 73 -1.94 6.32 3.88
C ILE A 73 -1.66 4.84 4.09
N LEU A 74 -2.35 4.02 3.31
CA LEU A 74 -2.13 2.58 3.25
C LEU A 74 -1.04 2.27 2.23
N VAL A 75 -0.08 1.44 2.65
CA VAL A 75 1.03 0.96 1.83
C VAL A 75 0.97 -0.56 1.79
N GLY A 76 0.66 -1.12 0.62
CA GLY A 76 0.70 -2.54 0.34
C GLY A 76 2.12 -3.00 0.06
N ASN A 77 2.61 -3.96 0.82
CA ASN A 77 3.89 -4.61 0.60
C ASN A 77 3.73 -5.74 -0.41
N PHE A 78 4.41 -5.64 -1.55
CA PHE A 78 4.49 -6.76 -2.49
C PHE A 78 5.21 -7.95 -1.85
N GLY A 79 6.27 -7.70 -1.08
CA GLY A 79 7.19 -8.74 -0.64
C GLY A 79 6.69 -9.65 0.48
N ASP A 80 5.74 -9.19 1.32
CA ASP A 80 5.08 -10.04 2.33
C ASP A 80 3.56 -10.02 2.22
N GLY A 81 2.97 -9.27 1.30
CA GLY A 81 1.54 -9.21 1.07
C GLY A 81 0.73 -8.46 2.13
N ARG A 82 1.38 -7.82 3.11
CA ARG A 82 0.70 -7.09 4.19
C ARG A 82 0.40 -5.65 3.80
N ILE A 83 -0.58 -5.05 4.49
CA ILE A 83 -0.94 -3.65 4.30
C ILE A 83 -0.58 -2.87 5.57
N ASN A 84 0.39 -1.97 5.42
CA ASN A 84 0.82 -1.04 6.47
C ASN A 84 -0.03 0.23 6.43
N ALA A 85 -0.31 0.81 7.59
CA ALA A 85 -0.97 2.11 7.72
C ALA A 85 0.00 3.13 8.31
N PHE A 86 0.08 4.29 7.67
CA PHE A 86 0.87 5.43 8.09
C PHE A 86 -0.02 6.65 8.22
N THR A 87 0.19 7.48 9.24
CA THR A 87 -0.36 8.85 9.25
C THR A 87 0.10 9.63 8.01
N THR A 88 -0.56 10.75 7.72
CA THR A 88 -0.21 11.62 6.59
C THR A 88 1.18 12.26 6.69
N ASP A 89 1.79 12.32 7.88
CA ASP A 89 3.17 12.76 8.06
C ASP A 89 4.20 11.63 7.82
N GLY A 90 3.77 10.37 7.73
CA GLY A 90 4.64 9.21 7.50
C GLY A 90 4.97 8.39 8.75
N THR A 91 4.31 8.65 9.88
CA THR A 91 4.44 7.84 11.09
C THR A 91 3.70 6.52 10.95
N PHE A 92 4.39 5.39 11.15
CA PHE A 92 3.79 4.06 11.11
C PHE A 92 2.80 3.87 12.27
N ARG A 93 1.56 3.48 11.96
CA ARG A 93 0.50 3.21 12.96
C ARG A 93 0.22 1.74 13.19
N GLY A 94 0.50 0.89 12.21
CA GLY A 94 0.26 -0.55 12.32
C GLY A 94 -0.03 -1.22 10.98
N GLN A 95 -0.57 -2.43 11.04
CA GLN A 95 -0.97 -3.21 9.88
C GLN A 95 -2.46 -3.51 9.94
N LEU A 96 -3.11 -3.60 8.78
CA LEU A 96 -4.48 -4.10 8.69
C LEU A 96 -4.53 -5.55 9.19
N LYS A 97 -5.57 -5.86 9.96
CA LYS A 97 -5.80 -7.15 10.56
C LYS A 97 -7.22 -7.60 10.28
N SER A 98 -7.43 -8.91 10.22
CA SER A 98 -8.75 -9.52 10.24
C SER A 98 -9.37 -9.42 11.64
N GLU A 99 -10.63 -9.82 11.73
CA GLU A 99 -11.39 -10.00 12.96
C GLU A 99 -10.71 -10.94 13.98
N THR A 100 -9.84 -11.84 13.51
CA THR A 100 -9.04 -12.73 14.38
C THR A 100 -7.75 -12.09 14.87
N SER A 101 -7.53 -10.79 14.61
CA SER A 101 -6.28 -10.06 14.87
C SER A 101 -5.06 -10.54 14.08
N ALA A 102 -5.23 -11.50 13.16
CA ALA A 102 -4.19 -11.91 12.23
C ALA A 102 -3.97 -10.81 11.18
N PRO A 103 -2.72 -10.55 10.74
CA PRO A 103 -2.49 -9.62 9.63
C PRO A 103 -3.25 -10.05 8.38
N ILE A 104 -3.90 -9.11 7.70
CA ILE A 104 -4.40 -9.36 6.35
C ILE A 104 -3.16 -9.48 5.44
N GLN A 105 -3.05 -10.62 4.78
CA GLN A 105 -1.86 -10.97 3.99
C GLN A 105 -2.28 -11.66 2.69
N ASN A 106 -1.93 -11.04 1.55
CA ASN A 106 -2.12 -11.60 0.22
C ASN A 106 -0.80 -11.48 -0.53
N ASP A 107 -0.14 -12.60 -0.78
CA ASP A 107 1.18 -12.62 -1.42
C ASP A 107 1.19 -11.92 -2.78
N GLY A 108 2.29 -11.24 -3.11
CA GLY A 108 2.40 -10.45 -4.32
C GLY A 108 1.39 -9.32 -4.41
N LEU A 109 1.17 -8.55 -3.33
CA LEU A 109 0.19 -7.46 -3.29
C LEU A 109 0.64 -6.27 -4.16
N TRP A 110 -0.09 -6.01 -5.26
CA TRP A 110 0.17 -4.92 -6.20
C TRP A 110 -0.72 -3.71 -5.93
N GLY A 111 -2.01 -3.83 -6.24
CA GLY A 111 -2.93 -2.71 -6.29
C GLY A 111 -3.71 -2.53 -5.01
N LEU A 112 -3.90 -1.28 -4.58
CA LEU A 112 -4.84 -0.88 -3.52
C LEU A 112 -5.67 0.30 -4.02
N ARG A 113 -6.99 0.23 -3.89
CA ARG A 113 -7.88 1.34 -4.23
C ARG A 113 -9.20 1.26 -3.50
N PHE A 114 -9.64 2.38 -2.92
CA PHE A 114 -11.00 2.50 -2.39
C PHE A 114 -12.01 2.68 -3.52
N GLY A 115 -13.24 2.22 -3.28
CA GLY A 115 -14.35 2.45 -4.20
C GLY A 115 -14.65 3.94 -4.39
N ASN A 116 -15.34 4.26 -5.47
CA ASN A 116 -15.63 5.66 -5.86
C ASN A 116 -17.08 6.08 -5.61
N GLY A 117 -17.89 5.24 -4.94
CA GLY A 117 -19.30 5.51 -4.66
C GLY A 117 -20.23 5.34 -5.85
N GLY A 118 -19.72 4.90 -7.00
CA GLY A 118 -20.50 4.55 -8.20
C GLY A 118 -20.19 3.13 -8.65
N ASN A 119 -20.01 2.94 -9.97
CA ASN A 119 -19.69 1.63 -10.55
C ASN A 119 -18.34 1.05 -10.07
N GLY A 120 -17.49 1.85 -9.43
CA GLY A 120 -16.24 1.39 -8.81
C GLY A 120 -16.41 0.85 -7.38
N GLY A 121 -17.64 0.71 -6.90
CA GLY A 121 -17.94 0.14 -5.58
C GLY A 121 -18.00 1.17 -4.47
N ASP A 122 -18.36 0.67 -3.29
CA ASP A 122 -18.58 1.46 -2.07
C ASP A 122 -17.29 2.17 -1.61
N VAL A 123 -17.42 3.41 -1.15
CA VAL A 123 -16.29 4.28 -0.77
C VAL A 123 -15.50 3.77 0.43
N ASN A 124 -16.07 2.89 1.25
CA ASN A 124 -15.43 2.27 2.41
C ASN A 124 -14.86 0.89 2.09
N THR A 125 -15.00 0.42 0.86
CA THR A 125 -14.44 -0.85 0.42
C THR A 125 -13.05 -0.63 -0.17
N LEU A 126 -12.04 -1.25 0.44
CA LEU A 126 -10.69 -1.30 -0.11
C LEU A 126 -10.59 -2.50 -1.05
N PHE A 127 -10.48 -2.25 -2.34
CA PHE A 127 -10.18 -3.28 -3.34
C PHE A 127 -8.67 -3.50 -3.44
N PHE A 128 -8.27 -4.74 -3.67
CA PHE A 128 -6.89 -5.10 -3.90
C PHE A 128 -6.72 -6.03 -5.09
N ALA A 129 -5.53 -5.96 -5.70
CA ALA A 129 -5.08 -6.91 -6.71
C ALA A 129 -3.71 -7.46 -6.30
N ALA A 130 -3.50 -8.75 -6.49
CA ALA A 130 -2.27 -9.44 -6.16
C ALA A 130 -1.87 -10.45 -7.24
N GLY A 131 -0.56 -10.55 -7.50
CA GLY A 131 0.05 -11.58 -8.34
C GLY A 131 0.49 -12.74 -7.48
N ILE A 132 -0.40 -13.69 -7.25
CA ILE A 132 -0.14 -14.88 -6.43
C ILE A 132 0.59 -15.95 -7.24
N ASN A 133 1.11 -16.98 -6.56
CA ASN A 133 1.82 -18.09 -7.21
C ASN A 133 2.99 -17.59 -8.06
N ASP A 134 3.85 -16.77 -7.45
CA ASP A 134 4.98 -16.10 -8.12
C ASP A 134 4.52 -15.37 -9.40
N GLU A 135 3.44 -14.60 -9.25
CA GLU A 135 2.83 -13.77 -10.30
C GLU A 135 2.23 -14.55 -11.48
N SER A 136 2.20 -15.88 -11.41
CA SER A 136 1.61 -16.73 -12.46
C SER A 136 0.08 -16.64 -12.48
N ASP A 137 -0.54 -16.24 -11.37
CA ASP A 137 -1.98 -16.13 -11.20
C ASP A 137 -2.40 -14.76 -10.62
N GLY A 138 -3.61 -14.32 -10.95
CA GLY A 138 -4.20 -13.09 -10.44
C GLY A 138 -5.23 -13.32 -9.34
N LEU A 139 -5.11 -12.60 -8.24
CA LEU A 139 -6.13 -12.49 -7.20
C LEU A 139 -6.69 -11.06 -7.17
N PHE A 140 -8.01 -10.94 -7.28
CA PHE A 140 -8.73 -9.69 -7.03
C PHE A 140 -9.70 -9.89 -5.87
N GLY A 141 -9.70 -8.96 -4.93
CA GLY A 141 -10.53 -9.06 -3.74
C GLY A 141 -10.87 -7.71 -3.13
N LYS A 142 -11.61 -7.76 -2.02
CA LYS A 142 -12.00 -6.59 -1.26
C LYS A 142 -11.83 -6.81 0.24
N ILE A 143 -11.54 -5.74 0.95
CA ILE A 143 -11.43 -5.65 2.40
C ILE A 143 -12.44 -4.60 2.85
N GLN A 144 -13.26 -4.97 3.83
CA GLN A 144 -14.25 -4.09 4.45
C GLN A 144 -14.01 -4.05 5.95
N ASN A 145 -14.30 -2.90 6.57
CA ASN A 145 -14.31 -2.83 8.02
C ASN A 145 -15.45 -3.71 8.55
N VAL A 146 -15.25 -4.35 9.71
CA VAL A 146 -16.25 -5.21 10.35
C VAL A 146 -17.37 -4.37 10.99
N ASP A 147 -17.08 -3.11 11.32
CA ASP A 147 -18.01 -2.19 11.98
C ASP A 147 -18.73 -1.21 11.01
N SER A 148 -18.66 -1.44 9.69
CA SER A 148 -19.28 -0.57 8.67
C SER A 148 -20.68 -0.99 8.26
#